data_AF-A0A951Q1G3-F1
#
_entry.id   AF-A0A951Q1G3-F1
#
_cell.length_a   1.000
_cell.length_b   1.000
_cell.length_c   1.000
_cell.angle_alpha   90.00
_cell.angle_beta   90.00
_cell.angle_gamma   90.00
#
_symmetry.space_group_name_H-M   'P 1'
#
loop_
_entity.id
_entity.type
_entity.pdbx_description
1 polymer ?
#
loop_
_entity_poly.entity_id
_entity_poly.type
_entity_poly.pdbx_seq_one_letter_code
_entity_poly.pdbx_strand_id
1 'polypeptide(L)'
;MHNKLLVSNYTAIKQLIYSHLLNVISIYTKKQEIQCIKYKELPLYKGRDKRRILYITGIAQQLAKSQNQEAVKIASAIASDLSATCEDVFTVQIVPPGWIHLELTHPILAAWLQNLAVGNLGEEGAISTRETKIHNPQSKTENPSSLFIVQYAHARCCSLLRLADREGLIQLSKGFPNTSENFEQQKPLLGALVPAFWSLIFPNPIPWLNCEHQLSLNHPAERHLISDLVQVVDDLHCHTFASSVNWQKAALDLSQAFESFWCNCRIWGEVKITSLELAQARLGLIMVTQRMFRLLLEEKLGVFAPLEL
;
A
#
# COMPACT_ATOMS: atom_id res chain seq x y z
N MET A 1 -9.95 8.19 15.59
CA MET A 1 -10.68 6.90 15.54
C MET A 1 -11.31 6.64 14.17
N HIS A 2 -12.01 7.62 13.56
CA HIS A 2 -12.61 7.49 12.22
C HIS A 2 -11.60 7.08 11.10
N ASN A 3 -10.41 7.69 11.07
CA ASN A 3 -9.39 7.37 10.04
C ASN A 3 -8.88 5.91 10.11
N LYS A 4 -8.86 5.30 11.30
CA LYS A 4 -8.43 3.91 11.47
C LYS A 4 -9.44 2.92 10.88
N LEU A 5 -10.73 3.25 10.93
CA LEU A 5 -11.84 2.45 10.40
C LEU A 5 -11.91 2.50 8.87
N LEU A 6 -11.64 3.66 8.25
CA LEU A 6 -11.66 3.78 6.80
C LEU A 6 -10.52 3.00 6.13
N VAL A 7 -9.33 3.04 6.74
CA VAL A 7 -8.15 2.31 6.25
C VAL A 7 -8.21 0.82 6.61
N SER A 8 -8.90 0.42 7.68
CA SER A 8 -9.10 -1.01 7.96
C SER A 8 -9.99 -1.70 6.93
N ASN A 9 -10.93 -0.96 6.33
CA ASN A 9 -11.88 -1.51 5.35
C ASN A 9 -11.30 -1.62 3.94
N TYR A 10 -10.27 -0.83 3.63
CA TYR A 10 -9.66 -0.78 2.30
C TYR A 10 -8.13 -0.77 2.39
N THR A 11 -7.50 -1.89 2.04
CA THR A 11 -6.04 -1.99 1.98
C THR A 11 -5.47 -1.22 0.79
N ALA A 12 -6.16 -1.22 -0.36
CA ALA A 12 -5.76 -0.45 -1.54
C ALA A 12 -6.44 0.93 -1.59
N ILE A 13 -5.63 1.97 -1.81
CA ILE A 13 -6.10 3.36 -1.89
C ILE A 13 -6.98 3.55 -3.13
N LYS A 14 -6.66 2.84 -4.22
CA LYS A 14 -7.50 2.80 -5.40
C LYS A 14 -8.91 2.29 -5.07
N GLN A 15 -9.06 1.20 -4.31
CA GLN A 15 -10.38 0.69 -3.89
C GLN A 15 -11.15 1.71 -3.04
N LEU A 16 -10.47 2.37 -2.09
CA LEU A 16 -11.04 3.44 -1.30
C LEU A 16 -11.62 4.54 -2.20
N ILE A 17 -10.83 5.04 -3.16
CA ILE A 17 -11.29 6.06 -4.11
C ILE A 17 -12.47 5.56 -4.95
N TYR A 18 -12.41 4.31 -5.43
CA TYR A 18 -13.53 3.71 -6.16
C TYR A 18 -14.82 3.73 -5.35
N SER A 19 -14.77 3.36 -4.06
CA SER A 19 -15.95 3.34 -3.21
C SER A 19 -16.60 4.74 -3.08
N HIS A 20 -15.78 5.78 -2.89
CA HIS A 20 -16.25 7.16 -2.81
C HIS A 20 -16.80 7.65 -4.15
N LEU A 21 -16.10 7.39 -5.26
CA LEU A 21 -16.55 7.78 -6.59
C LEU A 21 -17.88 7.12 -6.95
N LEU A 22 -18.05 5.82 -6.67
CA LEU A 22 -19.30 5.11 -6.95
C LEU A 22 -20.47 5.69 -6.16
N ASN A 23 -20.25 6.04 -4.89
CA ASN A 23 -21.27 6.68 -4.07
C ASN A 23 -21.69 8.03 -4.67
N VAL A 24 -20.73 8.91 -4.96
CA VAL A 24 -21.01 10.25 -5.52
C VAL A 24 -21.68 10.17 -6.89
N ILE A 25 -21.20 9.29 -7.77
CA ILE A 25 -21.83 9.08 -9.10
C ILE A 25 -23.27 8.61 -8.93
N SER A 26 -23.55 7.69 -8.00
CA SER A 26 -24.91 7.20 -7.78
C SER A 26 -25.86 8.29 -7.31
N ILE A 27 -25.38 9.24 -6.51
CA ILE A 27 -26.14 10.40 -6.06
C ILE A 27 -26.38 11.35 -7.24
N TYR A 28 -25.33 11.64 -8.01
CA TYR A 28 -25.41 12.53 -9.17
C TYR A 28 -26.37 12.00 -10.25
N THR A 29 -26.28 10.72 -10.61
CA THR A 29 -27.16 10.12 -11.63
C THR A 29 -28.61 10.01 -11.19
N LYS A 30 -28.88 9.73 -9.90
CA LYS A 30 -30.23 9.76 -9.33
C LYS A 30 -30.82 11.16 -9.34
N LYS A 31 -30.05 12.18 -8.95
CA LYS A 31 -30.48 13.60 -8.97
C LYS A 31 -30.82 14.10 -10.38
N GLN A 32 -30.22 13.52 -11.43
CA GLN A 32 -30.45 13.92 -12.82
C GLN A 32 -31.27 12.91 -13.65
N GLU A 33 -31.85 11.86 -13.03
CA GLU A 33 -32.66 10.81 -13.71
C GLU A 33 -31.94 10.10 -14.88
N ILE A 34 -30.66 9.78 -14.74
CA ILE A 34 -29.81 9.30 -15.85
C ILE A 34 -29.60 7.78 -15.84
N GLN A 35 -29.71 7.13 -17.01
CA GLN A 35 -29.39 5.71 -17.17
C GLN A 35 -27.88 5.44 -17.01
N CYS A 36 -27.58 4.48 -16.15
CA CYS A 36 -26.28 4.19 -15.55
C CYS A 36 -25.18 3.86 -16.58
N ILE A 37 -23.99 4.45 -16.41
CA ILE A 37 -22.76 3.95 -17.01
C ILE A 37 -22.56 2.50 -16.51
N LYS A 38 -22.37 1.54 -17.41
CA LYS A 38 -21.90 0.21 -17.02
C LYS A 38 -20.58 0.40 -16.27
N TYR A 39 -20.57 0.06 -14.98
CA TYR A 39 -19.49 0.20 -13.98
C TYR A 39 -18.10 -0.32 -14.36
N LYS A 40 -17.90 -0.82 -15.58
CA LYS A 40 -16.75 -1.64 -15.94
C LYS A 40 -15.44 -0.87 -16.08
N GLU A 41 -15.43 0.44 -16.31
CA GLU A 41 -14.17 1.19 -16.50
C GLU A 41 -14.31 2.65 -16.05
N LEU A 42 -14.31 2.94 -14.74
CA LEU A 42 -14.07 4.32 -14.31
C LEU A 42 -12.60 4.64 -14.59
N PRO A 43 -12.27 5.71 -15.32
CA PRO A 43 -10.90 6.11 -15.58
C PRO A 43 -10.29 6.63 -14.29
N LEU A 44 -9.55 5.78 -13.57
CA LEU A 44 -8.78 6.15 -12.38
C LEU A 44 -7.35 5.66 -12.53
N TYR A 45 -6.42 6.60 -12.53
CA TYR A 45 -4.99 6.30 -12.60
C TYR A 45 -4.22 7.08 -11.54
N LYS A 46 -3.14 6.48 -11.08
CA LYS A 46 -2.21 7.16 -10.19
C LYS A 46 -1.35 8.14 -10.98
N GLY A 47 -1.11 9.32 -10.43
CA GLY A 47 -0.18 10.31 -10.97
C GLY A 47 1.25 9.77 -11.03
N ARG A 48 2.05 10.35 -11.94
CA ARG A 48 3.46 9.95 -12.12
C ARG A 48 4.40 10.54 -11.07
N ASP A 49 3.97 11.61 -10.41
CA ASP A 49 4.75 12.28 -9.37
C ASP A 49 4.86 11.39 -8.13
N LYS A 50 6.08 10.95 -7.82
CA LYS A 50 6.39 10.06 -6.70
C LYS A 50 6.51 10.79 -5.36
N ARG A 51 6.44 12.13 -5.34
CA ARG A 51 6.56 12.93 -4.10
C ARG A 51 5.25 12.96 -3.30
N ARG A 52 4.13 12.70 -3.96
CA ARG A 52 2.78 12.73 -3.39
C ARG A 52 1.95 11.57 -3.89
N ILE A 53 0.91 11.24 -3.15
CA ILE A 53 -0.03 10.19 -3.53
C ILE A 53 -1.23 10.84 -4.21
N LEU A 54 -1.08 11.06 -5.51
CA LEU A 54 -2.09 11.71 -6.36
C LEU A 54 -2.77 10.66 -7.24
N TYR A 55 -4.09 10.72 -7.31
CA TYR A 55 -4.90 10.00 -8.29
C TYR A 55 -5.65 10.99 -9.17
N ILE A 56 -5.88 10.60 -10.41
CA ILE A 56 -6.54 11.42 -11.40
C ILE A 56 -7.66 10.62 -12.02
N THR A 57 -8.85 11.24 -12.10
CA THR A 57 -10.00 10.66 -12.76
C THR A 57 -10.57 11.56 -13.85
N GLY A 58 -10.89 10.92 -14.98
CA GLY A 58 -11.53 11.54 -16.16
C GLY A 58 -13.05 11.36 -16.19
N ILE A 59 -13.67 11.04 -15.06
CA ILE A 59 -15.09 10.66 -14.97
C ILE A 59 -16.02 11.75 -15.51
N ALA A 60 -15.70 13.01 -15.24
CA ALA A 60 -16.52 14.14 -15.67
C ALA A 60 -16.48 14.30 -17.20
N GLN A 61 -15.36 13.97 -17.84
CA GLN A 61 -15.26 13.97 -19.31
C GLN A 61 -16.02 12.80 -19.94
N GLN A 62 -16.03 11.64 -19.28
CA GLN A 62 -16.82 10.49 -19.71
C GLN A 62 -18.32 10.78 -19.60
N LEU A 63 -18.75 11.42 -18.51
CA LEU A 63 -20.14 11.84 -18.29
C LEU A 63 -20.56 12.99 -19.22
N ALA A 64 -19.66 13.94 -19.51
CA ALA A 64 -19.95 15.05 -20.43
C ALA A 64 -20.37 14.54 -21.81
N LYS A 65 -19.70 13.49 -22.31
CA LYS A 65 -20.04 12.86 -23.59
C LYS A 65 -21.44 12.24 -23.61
N SER A 66 -21.90 11.67 -22.50
CA SER A 66 -23.25 11.08 -22.43
C SER A 66 -24.34 12.10 -22.12
N GLN A 67 -24.00 13.23 -21.50
CA GLN A 67 -24.97 14.21 -20.98
C GLN A 67 -25.05 15.51 -21.80
N ASN A 68 -24.18 15.70 -22.80
CA ASN A 68 -24.10 16.93 -23.60
C ASN A 68 -23.96 18.20 -22.74
N GLN A 69 -23.28 18.08 -21.60
CA GLN A 69 -22.97 19.14 -20.64
C GLN A 69 -21.48 19.44 -20.65
N GLU A 70 -21.10 20.65 -20.21
CA GLU A 70 -19.68 21.01 -20.03
C GLU A 70 -19.04 20.15 -18.93
N ALA A 71 -17.95 19.47 -19.27
CA ALA A 71 -17.21 18.59 -18.35
C ALA A 71 -16.75 19.29 -17.07
N VAL A 72 -16.46 20.59 -17.13
CA VAL A 72 -16.08 21.39 -15.96
C VAL A 72 -17.23 21.54 -14.96
N LYS A 73 -18.47 21.67 -15.43
CA LYS A 73 -19.66 21.76 -14.55
C LYS A 73 -19.96 20.43 -13.87
N ILE A 74 -19.76 19.32 -14.58
CA ILE A 74 -19.87 17.99 -13.98
C ILE A 74 -18.75 17.77 -12.96
N ALA A 75 -17.51 18.16 -13.32
CA ALA A 75 -16.37 18.03 -12.43
C ALA A 75 -16.55 18.85 -11.15
N SER A 76 -17.12 20.05 -11.22
CA SER A 76 -17.39 20.87 -10.03
C SER A 76 -18.46 20.28 -9.12
N ALA A 77 -19.54 19.72 -9.69
CA ALA A 77 -20.55 19.02 -8.90
C ALA A 77 -19.97 17.81 -8.17
N ILE A 78 -19.24 16.94 -8.89
CA ILE A 78 -18.61 15.75 -8.31
C ILE A 78 -17.55 16.14 -7.28
N ALA A 79 -16.72 17.13 -7.57
CA ALA A 79 -15.68 17.59 -6.64
C ALA A 79 -16.29 18.17 -5.35
N SER A 80 -17.39 18.92 -5.46
CA SER A 80 -18.08 19.47 -4.28
C SER A 80 -18.66 18.36 -3.40
N ASP A 81 -19.31 17.36 -4.00
CA ASP A 81 -19.86 16.21 -3.26
C ASP A 81 -18.73 15.35 -2.63
N LEU A 82 -17.61 15.18 -3.33
CA LEU A 82 -16.43 14.47 -2.81
C LEU A 82 -15.79 15.22 -1.65
N SER A 83 -15.58 16.54 -1.78
CA SER A 83 -15.05 17.37 -0.70
C SER A 83 -15.95 17.31 0.53
N ALA A 84 -17.28 17.38 0.38
CA ALA A 84 -18.20 17.29 1.50
C ALA A 84 -18.20 15.92 2.20
N THR A 85 -17.96 14.84 1.44
CA THR A 85 -18.01 13.46 1.96
C THR A 85 -16.65 12.97 2.47
N CYS A 86 -15.55 13.53 1.95
CA CYS A 86 -14.20 12.98 2.08
C CYS A 86 -13.13 14.03 2.43
N GLU A 87 -13.52 15.17 3.02
CA GLU A 87 -12.62 16.31 3.31
C GLU A 87 -11.33 15.88 4.03
N ASP A 88 -11.47 14.99 5.02
CA ASP A 88 -10.34 14.50 5.80
C ASP A 88 -9.46 13.48 5.06
N VAL A 89 -9.97 12.93 3.94
CA VAL A 89 -9.35 11.81 3.21
C VAL A 89 -8.57 12.27 2.00
N PHE A 90 -9.14 13.15 1.19
CA PHE A 90 -8.53 13.63 -0.04
C PHE A 90 -8.64 15.15 -0.18
N THR A 91 -7.56 15.78 -0.60
CA THR A 91 -7.60 17.10 -1.19
C THR A 91 -8.08 16.96 -2.64
N VAL A 92 -9.22 17.56 -2.95
CA VAL A 92 -9.86 17.49 -4.28
C VAL A 92 -9.55 18.75 -5.07
N GLN A 93 -9.05 18.60 -6.30
CA GLN A 93 -8.76 19.72 -7.21
C GLN A 93 -9.31 19.45 -8.61
N ILE A 94 -9.89 20.47 -9.24
CA ILE A 94 -10.40 20.39 -10.61
C ILE A 94 -9.34 20.94 -11.55
N VAL A 95 -9.02 20.19 -12.61
CA VAL A 95 -8.07 20.61 -13.63
C VAL A 95 -8.76 20.61 -15.01
N PRO A 96 -8.70 21.72 -15.77
CA PRO A 96 -9.27 21.76 -17.12
C PRO A 96 -8.74 20.64 -18.03
N PRO A 97 -9.56 20.07 -18.94
CA PRO A 97 -10.94 20.45 -19.26
C PRO A 97 -12.02 19.74 -18.42
N GLY A 98 -11.67 19.11 -17.30
CA GLY A 98 -12.61 18.34 -16.46
C GLY A 98 -11.99 17.10 -15.82
N TRP A 99 -10.69 17.14 -15.52
CA TRP A 99 -10.01 16.16 -14.69
C TRP A 99 -10.25 16.47 -13.22
N ILE A 100 -10.40 15.43 -12.42
CA ILE A 100 -10.48 15.55 -10.95
C ILE A 100 -9.23 14.90 -10.37
N HIS A 101 -8.45 15.70 -9.66
CA HIS A 101 -7.26 15.31 -8.94
C HIS A 101 -7.63 15.04 -7.48
N LEU A 102 -7.22 13.88 -6.97
CA LEU A 102 -7.46 13.40 -5.62
C LEU A 102 -6.12 13.12 -4.97
N GLU A 103 -5.66 14.03 -4.11
CA GLU A 103 -4.41 13.87 -3.37
C GLU A 103 -4.70 13.36 -1.95
N LEU A 104 -4.08 12.24 -1.57
CA LEU A 104 -4.28 11.64 -0.26
C LEU A 104 -3.66 12.50 0.84
N THR A 105 -4.41 12.75 1.92
CA THR A 105 -3.93 13.55 3.05
C THR A 105 -2.86 12.82 3.88
N HIS A 106 -1.98 13.58 4.53
CA HIS A 106 -0.93 13.02 5.39
C HIS A 106 -1.46 12.13 6.52
N PRO A 107 -2.55 12.48 7.24
CA PRO A 107 -3.08 11.64 8.30
C PRO A 107 -3.61 10.29 7.81
N ILE A 108 -4.26 10.24 6.64
CA ILE A 108 -4.72 8.96 6.07
C ILE A 108 -3.55 8.12 5.58
N LEU A 109 -2.55 8.74 4.95
CA LEU A 109 -1.34 8.03 4.54
C LEU A 109 -0.59 7.43 5.75
N ALA A 110 -0.51 8.16 6.86
CA ALA A 110 0.06 7.65 8.11
C ALA A 110 -0.75 6.48 8.70
N ALA A 111 -2.08 6.58 8.70
CA ALA A 111 -2.95 5.49 9.14
C ALA A 111 -2.80 4.23 8.25
N TRP A 112 -2.66 4.43 6.94
CA TRP A 112 -2.39 3.37 5.96
C TRP A 112 -1.04 2.68 6.21
N LEU A 113 0.03 3.45 6.39
CA LEU A 113 1.34 2.90 6.75
C LEU A 113 1.30 2.14 8.08
N GLN A 114 0.58 2.65 9.08
CA GLN A 114 0.42 1.98 10.37
C GLN A 114 -0.27 0.61 10.23
N ASN A 115 -1.36 0.54 9.45
CA ASN A 115 -2.09 -0.71 9.25
C ASN A 115 -1.22 -1.77 8.55
N LEU A 116 -0.42 -1.36 7.56
CA LEU A 116 0.53 -2.26 6.90
C LEU A 116 1.66 -2.71 7.82
N ALA A 117 2.20 -1.81 8.65
CA ALA A 117 3.32 -2.12 9.54
C ALA A 117 2.92 -3.12 10.65
N VAL A 118 1.68 -3.02 11.16
CA VAL A 118 1.15 -3.93 12.20
C VAL A 118 0.66 -5.25 11.61
N GLY A 119 0.32 -5.28 10.31
CA GLY A 119 -0.05 -6.50 9.61
C GLY A 119 -1.54 -6.75 9.49
N ASN A 120 -2.35 -5.70 9.59
CA ASN A 120 -3.77 -5.78 9.27
C ASN A 120 -3.98 -5.66 7.75
N LEU A 121 -3.26 -6.46 6.95
CA LEU A 121 -3.67 -6.72 5.57
C LEU A 121 -4.90 -7.62 5.70
N GLY A 122 -6.09 -7.05 5.58
CA GLY A 122 -7.35 -7.66 5.98
C GLY A 122 -7.45 -9.16 5.69
N GLU A 123 -7.50 -9.96 6.75
CA GLU A 123 -8.14 -11.29 6.75
C GLU A 123 -9.67 -11.07 6.75
N GLU A 124 -10.22 -10.43 5.72
CA GLU A 124 -11.67 -10.38 5.52
C GLU A 124 -11.98 -10.80 4.09
N GLY A 125 -12.47 -12.04 3.98
CA GLY A 125 -13.09 -12.52 2.75
C GLY A 125 -12.65 -13.90 2.28
N ALA A 126 -12.78 -14.91 3.15
CA ALA A 126 -13.18 -16.23 2.67
C ALA A 126 -14.58 -16.12 2.02
N ILE A 127 -14.64 -15.58 0.80
CA ILE A 127 -15.83 -15.59 -0.06
C ILE A 127 -15.48 -16.39 -1.30
N SER A 128 -15.98 -17.63 -1.27
CA SER A 128 -16.00 -18.62 -2.33
C SER A 128 -14.62 -19.09 -2.81
N THR A 129 -14.32 -20.31 -2.39
CA THR A 129 -13.88 -21.41 -3.25
C THR A 129 -14.64 -21.39 -4.59
N ARG A 130 -14.31 -20.45 -5.47
CA ARG A 130 -14.56 -20.57 -6.90
C ARG A 130 -13.22 -20.91 -7.49
N GLU A 131 -13.00 -22.22 -7.62
CA GLU A 131 -12.05 -22.87 -8.50
C GLU A 131 -11.13 -21.86 -9.19
N THR A 132 -10.04 -21.54 -8.52
CA THR A 132 -8.83 -21.08 -9.20
C THR A 132 -8.54 -22.19 -10.20
N LYS A 133 -9.01 -22.01 -11.43
CA LYS A 133 -8.39 -22.64 -12.59
C LYS A 133 -6.92 -22.42 -12.36
N ILE A 134 -6.22 -23.52 -12.12
CA ILE A 134 -4.77 -23.57 -12.05
C ILE A 134 -4.32 -23.07 -13.42
N HIS A 135 -4.20 -21.75 -13.54
CA HIS A 135 -3.43 -21.14 -14.59
C HIS A 135 -2.00 -21.53 -14.22
N ASN A 136 -1.58 -22.63 -14.84
CA ASN A 136 -0.20 -23.05 -14.89
C ASN A 136 0.65 -21.80 -15.12
N PRO A 137 1.46 -21.34 -14.15
CA PRO A 137 2.38 -20.27 -14.41
C PRO A 137 3.47 -20.88 -15.28
N GLN A 138 3.25 -20.90 -16.59
CA GLN A 138 4.36 -20.83 -17.52
C GLN A 138 4.94 -19.41 -17.41
N SER A 139 5.49 -19.07 -16.24
CA SER A 139 6.41 -17.94 -16.11
C SER A 139 7.65 -18.34 -16.89
N LYS A 140 7.80 -17.70 -18.05
CA LYS A 140 9.05 -17.73 -18.81
C LYS A 140 10.18 -17.42 -17.84
N THR A 141 11.12 -18.34 -17.77
CA THR A 141 12.38 -18.32 -17.03
C THR A 141 12.77 -16.92 -16.58
N GLU A 142 12.44 -16.60 -15.33
CA GLU A 142 12.67 -15.32 -14.69
C GLU A 142 14.18 -15.08 -14.56
N ASN A 143 14.62 -13.83 -14.68
CA ASN A 143 16.04 -13.51 -14.62
C ASN A 143 16.55 -13.76 -13.18
N PRO A 144 17.38 -14.78 -12.93
CA PRO A 144 17.78 -15.16 -11.56
C PRO A 144 18.49 -14.03 -10.82
N SER A 145 19.19 -13.14 -11.55
CA SER A 145 19.82 -11.96 -10.97
C SER A 145 18.82 -10.99 -10.35
N SER A 146 17.65 -10.82 -10.97
CA SER A 146 16.61 -9.93 -10.45
C SER A 146 15.94 -10.47 -9.20
N LEU A 147 15.70 -11.77 -9.14
CA LEU A 147 15.13 -12.43 -7.96
C LEU A 147 16.08 -12.31 -6.77
N PHE A 148 17.38 -12.50 -7.01
CA PHE A 148 18.40 -12.34 -5.99
C PHE A 148 18.45 -10.92 -5.42
N ILE A 149 18.32 -9.88 -6.26
CA ILE A 149 18.26 -8.48 -5.80
C ILE A 149 17.08 -8.26 -4.83
N VAL A 150 15.91 -8.79 -5.16
CA VAL A 150 14.71 -8.66 -4.32
C VAL A 150 14.86 -9.45 -3.01
N GLN A 151 15.40 -10.67 -3.08
CA GLN A 151 15.70 -11.48 -1.89
C GLN A 151 16.72 -10.80 -0.97
N TYR A 152 17.77 -10.20 -1.55
CA TYR A 152 18.76 -9.40 -0.82
C TYR A 152 18.12 -8.20 -0.14
N ALA A 153 17.28 -7.44 -0.85
CA ALA A 153 16.56 -6.31 -0.27
C ALA A 153 15.67 -6.74 0.91
N HIS A 154 14.97 -7.86 0.79
CA HIS A 154 14.20 -8.46 1.88
C HIS A 154 15.07 -8.83 3.08
N ALA A 155 16.11 -9.64 2.89
CA ALA A 155 17.03 -10.07 3.95
C ALA A 155 17.72 -8.88 4.64
N ARG A 156 18.01 -7.82 3.87
CA ARG A 156 18.55 -6.56 4.40
C ARG A 156 17.55 -5.88 5.32
N CYS A 157 16.28 -5.75 4.91
CA CYS A 157 15.23 -5.21 5.78
C CYS A 157 15.12 -6.01 7.09
N CYS A 158 15.11 -7.35 7.00
CA CYS A 158 15.10 -8.23 8.18
C CYS A 158 16.28 -7.94 9.11
N SER A 159 17.49 -7.81 8.57
CA SER A 159 18.70 -7.52 9.35
C SER A 159 18.66 -6.15 10.03
N LEU A 160 18.16 -5.13 9.34
CA LEU A 160 18.01 -3.78 9.87
C LEU A 160 17.01 -3.72 11.03
N LEU A 161 15.90 -4.43 10.91
CA LEU A 161 14.90 -4.51 11.99
C LEU A 161 15.43 -5.26 13.22
N ARG A 162 16.18 -6.36 13.05
CA ARG A 162 16.88 -7.02 14.18
C ARG A 162 17.88 -6.10 14.84
N LEU A 163 18.63 -5.35 14.05
CA LEU A 163 19.61 -4.41 14.59
C LEU A 163 18.91 -3.33 15.42
N ALA A 164 17.81 -2.78 14.91
CA ALA A 164 17.03 -1.77 15.60
C ALA A 164 16.42 -2.28 16.93
N ASP A 165 15.93 -3.52 16.95
CA ASP A 165 15.44 -4.18 18.17
C ASP A 165 16.56 -4.37 19.21
N ARG A 166 17.71 -4.91 18.79
CA ARG A 166 18.91 -5.07 19.64
C ARG A 166 19.43 -3.75 20.22
N GLU A 167 19.28 -2.68 19.45
CA GLU A 167 19.70 -1.33 19.83
C GLU A 167 18.66 -0.52 20.61
N GLY A 168 17.49 -1.11 20.88
CA GLY A 168 16.40 -0.50 21.65
C GLY A 168 15.68 0.64 20.92
N LEU A 169 15.80 0.74 19.60
CA LEU A 169 15.08 1.75 18.80
C LEU A 169 13.60 1.40 18.65
N ILE A 170 13.34 0.10 18.53
CA ILE A 170 12.02 -0.52 18.46
C ILE A 170 12.03 -1.77 19.34
N GLN A 171 10.85 -2.33 19.61
CA GLN A 171 10.70 -3.61 20.28
C GLN A 171 9.83 -4.53 19.44
N LEU A 172 10.35 -5.70 19.11
CA LEU A 172 9.68 -6.70 18.29
C LEU A 172 9.27 -7.92 19.12
N SER A 173 8.03 -8.38 18.95
CA SER A 173 7.57 -9.67 19.46
C SER A 173 7.85 -10.76 18.43
N LYS A 174 8.41 -11.89 18.84
CA LYS A 174 8.40 -13.10 18.02
C LYS A 174 7.01 -13.73 18.15
N GLY A 175 6.23 -13.68 17.08
CA GLY A 175 4.97 -14.41 17.01
C GLY A 175 5.24 -15.91 16.93
N PHE A 176 5.08 -16.62 18.05
CA PHE A 176 4.70 -18.03 17.97
C PHE A 176 3.21 -18.06 17.65
N PRO A 177 2.74 -18.79 16.62
CA PRO A 177 1.33 -19.12 16.57
C PRO A 177 1.04 -19.95 17.82
N ASN A 178 0.17 -19.43 18.69
CA ASN A 178 -0.30 -20.14 19.86
C ASN A 178 -1.08 -21.38 19.39
N THR A 179 -0.42 -22.54 19.40
CA THR A 179 -1.11 -23.82 19.54
C THR A 179 -0.62 -24.45 20.82
N SER A 180 -1.19 -24.02 21.94
CA SER A 180 -1.27 -24.89 23.11
C SER A 180 -2.21 -26.03 22.75
N GLU A 181 -1.67 -27.18 22.41
CA GLU A 181 -1.97 -28.47 23.07
C GLU A 181 -1.40 -29.65 22.27
N ASN A 182 -0.65 -30.49 23.00
CA ASN A 182 -0.26 -31.87 22.70
C ASN A 182 0.95 -32.10 21.77
N PHE A 183 2.14 -31.96 22.38
CA PHE A 183 3.31 -32.73 22.00
C PHE A 183 3.09 -34.20 22.34
N GLU A 184 3.15 -35.05 21.33
CA GLU A 184 3.86 -36.34 21.27
C GLU A 184 3.31 -37.07 20.02
N GLN A 185 4.22 -37.45 19.12
CA GLN A 185 3.97 -38.27 17.91
C GLN A 185 3.44 -37.55 16.67
N GLN A 186 4.31 -36.79 15.98
CA GLN A 186 4.37 -36.89 14.51
C GLN A 186 5.73 -36.47 13.94
N LYS A 187 6.22 -37.35 13.07
CA LYS A 187 7.49 -37.45 12.34
C LYS A 187 7.81 -36.17 11.54
N PRO A 188 9.08 -35.72 11.46
CA PRO A 188 9.43 -34.52 10.70
C PRO A 188 9.34 -34.80 9.20
N LEU A 189 8.28 -34.30 8.57
CA LEU A 189 8.18 -34.20 7.12
C LEU A 189 8.62 -32.80 6.70
N LEU A 190 9.69 -32.79 5.90
CA LEU A 190 10.30 -31.67 5.20
C LEU A 190 9.33 -30.52 4.85
N GLY A 191 9.64 -29.29 5.30
CA GLY A 191 9.24 -28.06 4.58
C GLY A 191 8.38 -27.02 5.30
N ALA A 192 7.99 -27.18 6.57
CA ALA A 192 7.11 -26.22 7.24
C ALA A 192 7.66 -25.76 8.60
N LEU A 193 8.59 -24.80 8.58
CA LEU A 193 9.03 -24.10 9.80
C LEU A 193 9.36 -22.65 9.47
N VAL A 194 8.33 -21.82 9.23
CA VAL A 194 8.51 -20.37 9.33
C VAL A 194 7.29 -19.75 10.01
N PRO A 195 7.43 -19.37 11.28
CA PRO A 195 6.87 -18.11 11.70
C PRO A 195 7.95 -17.33 12.46
N ALA A 196 8.84 -16.65 11.73
CA ALA A 196 9.54 -15.50 12.27
C ALA A 196 8.75 -14.24 11.89
N PHE A 197 7.47 -14.18 12.29
CA PHE A 197 6.70 -12.96 12.13
C PHE A 197 7.04 -12.05 13.31
N TRP A 198 7.57 -10.86 13.00
CA TRP A 198 7.80 -9.84 14.00
C TRP A 198 6.61 -8.90 14.06
N SER A 199 5.96 -8.86 15.22
CA SER A 199 4.94 -7.86 15.53
C SER A 199 5.59 -6.71 16.26
N LEU A 200 5.32 -5.47 15.86
CA LEU A 200 5.83 -4.29 16.55
C LEU A 200 5.12 -4.13 17.90
N ILE A 201 5.88 -4.13 18.99
CA ILE A 201 5.40 -3.80 20.34
C ILE A 201 5.57 -2.30 20.59
N PHE A 202 6.74 -1.76 20.25
CA PHE A 202 7.09 -0.35 20.46
C PHE A 202 7.91 0.18 19.28
N PRO A 203 7.66 1.41 18.80
CA PRO A 203 6.58 2.31 19.21
C PRO A 203 5.21 1.85 18.71
N ASN A 204 4.15 2.14 19.47
CA ASN A 204 2.77 1.85 19.07
C ASN A 204 1.85 3.02 19.47
N PRO A 205 1.35 3.84 18.51
CA PRO A 205 1.62 3.76 17.07
C PRO A 205 3.05 4.19 16.71
N ILE A 206 3.50 3.88 15.49
CA ILE A 206 4.74 4.43 14.94
C ILE A 206 4.54 5.95 14.74
N PRO A 207 5.54 6.79 15.08
CA PRO A 207 5.44 8.25 14.97
C PRO A 207 5.53 8.74 13.51
N TRP A 208 4.53 8.41 12.69
CA TRP A 208 4.47 8.77 11.27
C TRP A 208 4.27 10.27 11.02
N LEU A 209 3.66 10.98 11.96
CA LEU A 209 3.30 12.39 11.83
C LEU A 209 4.13 13.24 12.79
N ASN A 210 4.44 14.47 12.38
CA ASN A 210 5.02 15.49 13.24
C ASN A 210 3.92 16.22 14.03
N CYS A 211 4.32 17.20 14.86
CA CYS A 211 3.40 18.03 15.64
C CYS A 211 2.43 18.88 14.79
N GLU A 212 2.71 19.08 13.50
CA GLU A 212 1.88 19.80 12.54
C GLU A 212 0.93 18.89 11.75
N HIS A 213 0.79 17.62 12.15
CA HIS A 213 0.02 16.59 11.43
C HIS A 213 0.49 16.32 9.98
N GLN A 214 1.73 16.67 9.68
CA GLN A 214 2.38 16.34 8.41
C GLN A 214 3.19 15.05 8.56
N LEU A 215 3.31 14.29 7.47
CA LEU A 215 4.10 13.07 7.50
C LEU A 215 5.58 13.40 7.75
N SER A 216 6.18 12.81 8.77
CA SER A 216 7.58 13.02 9.18
C SER A 216 8.59 12.58 8.11
N LEU A 217 8.17 11.67 7.23
CA LEU A 217 8.96 11.13 6.12
C LEU A 217 8.94 12.07 4.91
N ASN A 218 9.75 13.13 4.95
CA ASN A 218 9.77 14.20 3.95
C ASN A 218 10.84 14.08 2.86
N HIS A 219 11.84 13.21 3.03
CA HIS A 219 12.93 13.09 2.07
C HIS A 219 12.40 12.52 0.73
N PRO A 220 12.86 13.00 -0.44
CA PRO A 220 12.37 12.52 -1.73
C PRO A 220 12.45 10.99 -1.91
N ALA A 221 13.50 10.36 -1.38
CA ALA A 221 13.65 8.90 -1.43
C ALA A 221 12.64 8.15 -0.53
N GLU A 222 12.25 8.71 0.61
CA GLU A 222 11.19 8.15 1.46
C GLU A 222 9.85 8.23 0.74
N ARG A 223 9.53 9.40 0.17
CA ARG A 223 8.29 9.62 -0.59
C ARG A 223 8.19 8.69 -1.80
N HIS A 224 9.31 8.50 -2.50
CA HIS A 224 9.38 7.54 -3.61
C HIS A 224 9.04 6.13 -3.14
N LEU A 225 9.71 5.64 -2.09
CA LEU A 225 9.46 4.31 -1.55
C LEU A 225 8.00 4.14 -1.11
N ILE A 226 7.43 5.13 -0.41
CA ILE A 226 6.00 5.12 -0.03
C ILE A 226 5.12 5.04 -1.28
N SER A 227 5.40 5.84 -2.31
CA SER A 227 4.64 5.78 -3.56
C SER A 227 4.73 4.40 -4.21
N ASP A 228 5.88 3.75 -4.23
CA ASP A 228 6.00 2.42 -4.83
C ASP A 228 5.26 1.35 -4.02
N LEU A 229 5.31 1.43 -2.68
CA LEU A 229 4.50 0.59 -1.81
C LEU A 229 3.00 0.76 -2.09
N VAL A 230 2.51 2.00 -2.21
CA VAL A 230 1.11 2.27 -2.55
C VAL A 230 0.74 1.67 -3.90
N GLN A 231 1.62 1.80 -4.90
CA GLN A 231 1.37 1.24 -6.23
C GLN A 231 1.28 -0.28 -6.19
N VAL A 232 2.22 -0.95 -5.50
CA VAL A 232 2.22 -2.41 -5.32
C VAL A 232 0.92 -2.86 -4.64
N VAL A 233 0.50 -2.21 -3.56
CA VAL A 233 -0.73 -2.58 -2.84
C VAL A 233 -1.99 -2.39 -3.69
N ASP A 234 -2.07 -1.30 -4.46
CA ASP A 234 -3.15 -1.09 -5.42
C ASP A 234 -3.18 -2.18 -6.48
N ASP A 235 -2.02 -2.53 -7.05
CA ASP A 235 -1.91 -3.56 -8.08
C ASP A 235 -2.26 -4.96 -7.54
N LEU A 236 -1.99 -5.21 -6.25
CA LEU A 236 -2.33 -6.46 -5.56
C LEU A 236 -3.84 -6.66 -5.39
N HIS A 237 -4.58 -5.60 -5.06
CA HIS A 237 -6.00 -5.71 -4.71
C HIS A 237 -6.96 -5.24 -5.82
N CYS A 238 -6.46 -4.52 -6.83
CA CYS A 238 -7.28 -4.02 -7.95
C CYS A 238 -7.03 -4.81 -9.24
N HIS A 239 -7.46 -6.07 -9.28
CA HIS A 239 -7.41 -6.91 -10.50
C HIS A 239 -8.37 -6.47 -11.61
N THR A 240 -9.29 -5.55 -11.32
CA THR A 240 -10.35 -5.09 -12.25
C THR A 240 -9.83 -4.29 -13.44
N PHE A 241 -8.57 -3.83 -13.44
CA PHE A 241 -8.00 -2.96 -14.47
C PHE A 241 -7.03 -3.69 -15.40
N ALA A 242 -7.56 -4.64 -16.19
CA ALA A 242 -7.10 -5.15 -17.50
C ALA A 242 -5.59 -5.33 -17.81
N SER A 243 -4.67 -5.16 -16.87
CA SER A 243 -3.23 -5.22 -17.07
C SER A 243 -2.66 -6.35 -16.25
N SER A 244 -1.98 -7.28 -16.92
CA SER A 244 -1.12 -8.23 -16.25
C SER A 244 0.06 -7.47 -15.65
N VAL A 245 0.03 -7.28 -14.34
CA VAL A 245 1.12 -6.63 -13.61
C VAL A 245 2.38 -7.48 -13.78
N ASN A 246 3.48 -6.86 -14.21
CA ASN A 246 4.78 -7.52 -14.23
C ASN A 246 5.36 -7.46 -12.80
N TRP A 247 5.10 -8.51 -12.01
CA TRP A 247 5.52 -8.59 -10.61
C TRP A 247 7.03 -8.56 -10.41
N GLN A 248 7.79 -9.14 -11.34
CA GLN A 248 9.26 -9.11 -11.29
C GLN A 248 9.77 -7.67 -11.43
N LYS A 249 9.22 -6.92 -12.39
CA LYS A 249 9.53 -5.49 -12.54
C LYS A 249 9.08 -4.69 -11.32
N ALA A 250 7.87 -4.91 -10.82
CA ALA A 250 7.37 -4.19 -9.65
C ALA A 250 8.25 -4.43 -8.40
N ALA A 251 8.71 -5.67 -8.19
CA ALA A 251 9.61 -6.02 -7.10
C ALA A 251 11.01 -5.41 -7.27
N LEU A 252 11.53 -5.36 -8.50
CA LEU A 252 12.79 -4.67 -8.81
C LEU A 252 12.71 -3.16 -8.59
N ASP A 253 11.66 -2.51 -9.10
CA ASP A 253 11.44 -1.08 -8.94
C ASP A 253 11.34 -0.74 -7.43
N LEU A 254 10.60 -1.56 -6.65
CA LEU A 254 10.52 -1.42 -5.20
C LEU A 254 11.89 -1.62 -4.51
N SER A 255 12.71 -2.54 -4.99
CA SER A 255 14.08 -2.77 -4.49
C SER A 255 14.98 -1.57 -4.73
N GLN A 256 14.90 -0.95 -5.91
CA GLN A 256 15.65 0.26 -6.23
C GLN A 256 15.19 1.47 -5.40
N ALA A 257 13.88 1.62 -5.20
CA ALA A 257 13.34 2.65 -4.31
C ALA A 257 13.80 2.45 -2.86
N PHE A 258 13.83 1.21 -2.38
CA PHE A 258 14.36 0.86 -1.07
C PHE A 258 15.85 1.16 -0.94
N GLU A 259 16.67 0.80 -1.93
CA GLU A 259 18.10 1.10 -1.92
C GLU A 259 18.36 2.61 -1.89
N SER A 260 17.65 3.38 -2.70
CA SER A 260 17.72 4.85 -2.70
C SER A 260 17.33 5.44 -1.35
N PHE A 261 16.26 4.92 -0.73
CA PHE A 261 15.88 5.28 0.63
C PHE A 261 17.00 4.96 1.63
N TRP A 262 17.53 3.73 1.61
CA TRP A 262 18.56 3.27 2.53
C TRP A 262 19.85 4.09 2.44
N CYS A 263 20.30 4.40 1.23
CA CYS A 263 21.54 5.15 0.99
C CYS A 263 21.42 6.62 1.41
N ASN A 264 20.24 7.24 1.28
CA ASN A 264 20.06 8.68 1.49
C ASN A 264 19.42 9.03 2.85
N CYS A 265 18.73 8.09 3.51
CA CYS A 265 17.92 8.37 4.71
C CYS A 265 18.52 7.67 5.93
N ARG A 266 19.42 8.36 6.65
CA ARG A 266 20.10 7.81 7.83
C ARG A 266 19.12 7.47 8.95
N ILE A 267 19.18 6.26 9.49
CA ILE A 267 18.37 5.84 10.66
C ILE A 267 19.23 5.83 11.92
N TRP A 268 20.46 5.34 11.81
CA TRP A 268 21.45 5.29 12.88
C TRP A 268 22.33 6.54 12.89
N GLY A 269 23.23 6.61 13.88
CA GLY A 269 24.15 7.73 14.09
C GLY A 269 23.45 8.89 14.78
N GLU A 270 23.72 10.11 14.32
CA GLU A 270 23.16 11.34 14.93
C GLU A 270 21.63 11.33 14.98
N VAL A 271 20.95 10.78 13.95
CA VAL A 271 19.48 10.76 13.85
C VAL A 271 18.86 10.00 15.03
N LYS A 272 19.44 8.87 15.45
CA LYS A 272 18.98 8.11 16.62
C LYS A 272 19.00 8.93 17.90
N ILE A 273 19.94 9.88 18.02
CA ILE A 273 20.16 10.68 19.23
C ILE A 273 19.32 11.97 19.18
N THR A 274 19.29 12.65 18.03
CA THR A 274 18.65 13.96 17.88
C THR A 274 17.18 13.89 17.46
N SER A 275 16.76 12.81 16.80
CA SER A 275 15.43 12.67 16.20
C SER A 275 14.96 11.21 16.22
N LEU A 276 14.82 10.66 17.43
CA LEU A 276 14.39 9.27 17.65
C LEU A 276 13.07 8.94 16.94
N GLU A 277 12.10 9.84 16.97
CA GLU A 277 10.80 9.65 16.28
C GLU A 277 10.97 9.50 14.77
N LEU A 278 11.85 10.27 14.13
CA LEU A 278 12.13 10.14 12.71
C LEU A 278 12.83 8.80 12.40
N ALA A 279 13.78 8.39 13.25
CA ALA A 279 14.42 7.08 13.13
C ALA A 279 13.39 5.94 13.23
N GLN A 280 12.46 6.04 14.17
CA GLN A 280 11.36 5.09 14.35
C GLN A 280 10.37 5.08 13.17
N ALA A 281 10.02 6.24 12.61
CA ALA A 281 9.18 6.32 11.41
C ALA A 281 9.86 5.65 10.20
N ARG A 282 11.16 5.87 10.02
CA ARG A 282 11.95 5.20 8.97
C ARG A 282 12.03 3.68 9.19
N LEU A 283 12.16 3.23 10.43
CA LEU A 283 12.10 1.81 10.76
C LEU A 283 10.72 1.21 10.47
N GLY A 284 9.65 1.96 10.77
CA GLY A 284 8.30 1.61 10.34
C GLY A 284 8.21 1.41 8.83
N LEU A 285 8.81 2.31 8.04
CA LEU A 285 8.84 2.18 6.58
C LEU A 285 9.58 0.90 6.15
N ILE A 286 10.71 0.56 6.79
CA ILE A 286 11.42 -0.71 6.57
C ILE A 286 10.51 -1.91 6.88
N MET A 287 9.72 -1.86 7.95
CA MET A 287 8.77 -2.94 8.29
C MET A 287 7.72 -3.15 7.19
N VAL A 288 7.13 -2.07 6.67
CA VAL A 288 6.16 -2.14 5.57
C VAL A 288 6.82 -2.72 4.32
N THR A 289 8.02 -2.25 3.98
CA THR A 289 8.77 -2.74 2.82
C THR A 289 9.15 -4.22 2.95
N GLN A 290 9.61 -4.66 4.12
CA GLN A 290 9.93 -6.07 4.39
C GLN A 290 8.73 -6.97 4.13
N ARG A 291 7.54 -6.59 4.65
CA ARG A 291 6.29 -7.34 4.43
C ARG A 291 5.92 -7.41 2.95
N MET A 292 6.03 -6.29 2.24
CA MET A 292 5.73 -6.25 0.80
C MET A 292 6.69 -7.11 -0.02
N PHE A 293 8.00 -7.09 0.27
CA PHE A 293 8.93 -7.98 -0.42
C PHE A 293 8.60 -9.45 -0.17
N ARG A 294 8.28 -9.82 1.06
CA ARG A 294 7.88 -11.20 1.38
C ARG A 294 6.66 -11.63 0.58
N LEU A 295 5.60 -10.80 0.57
CA LEU A 295 4.38 -11.06 -0.19
C LEU A 295 4.69 -11.22 -1.69
N LEU A 296 5.48 -10.30 -2.27
CA LEU A 296 5.85 -10.37 -3.68
C LEU A 296 6.68 -11.62 -4.01
N LEU A 297 7.67 -11.97 -3.18
CA LEU A 297 8.51 -13.14 -3.36
C LEU A 297 7.70 -14.44 -3.25
N GLU A 298 6.96 -14.61 -2.15
CA GLU A 298 6.29 -15.87 -1.83
C GLU A 298 4.99 -16.07 -2.64
N GLU A 299 4.15 -15.04 -2.77
CA GLU A 299 2.82 -15.19 -3.38
C GLU A 299 2.79 -14.87 -4.88
N LYS A 300 3.66 -13.98 -5.37
CA LYS A 300 3.62 -13.54 -6.78
C LYS A 300 4.73 -14.14 -7.64
N LEU A 301 5.93 -14.26 -7.09
CA LEU A 301 7.10 -14.80 -7.80
C LEU A 301 7.34 -16.29 -7.46
N GLY A 302 6.68 -16.83 -6.43
CA GLY A 302 6.79 -18.24 -6.07
C GLY A 302 8.19 -18.65 -5.57
N VAL A 303 8.94 -17.71 -5.01
CA VAL A 303 10.29 -17.92 -4.47
C VAL A 303 10.35 -17.63 -2.97
N PHE A 304 11.27 -18.30 -2.29
CA PHE A 304 11.45 -18.11 -0.85
C PHE A 304 11.99 -16.71 -0.51
N ALA A 305 11.48 -16.11 0.58
CA ALA A 305 11.94 -14.83 1.11
C ALA A 305 12.93 -15.05 2.29
N PRO A 306 14.26 -15.03 2.05
CA PRO A 306 15.24 -15.35 3.08
C PRO A 306 15.30 -14.29 4.17
N LEU A 307 15.43 -14.73 5.43
CA LEU A 307 15.60 -13.83 6.57
C LEU A 307 17.02 -13.26 6.67
N GLU A 308 17.99 -13.96 6.07
CA GLU A 308 19.43 -13.69 6.07
C GLU A 308 20.02 -14.20 4.74
N LEU A 309 20.94 -13.43 4.16
CA LEU A 309 21.71 -13.73 2.94
C LEU A 309 23.14 -13.26 3.12
#